data_AF-A0A5F8GMT0-F1
#
_entry.id   AF-A0A5F8GMT0-F1
#
_cell.length_a   1.000
_cell.length_b   1.000
_cell.length_c   1.000
_cell.angle_alpha   90.00
_cell.angle_beta   90.00
_cell.angle_gamma   90.00
#
_symmetry.space_group_name_H-M   'P 1'
#
loop_
_entity.id
_entity.type
_entity.pdbx_description
1 polymer ?
#
loop_
_entity_poly.entity_id
_entity_poly.type
_entity_poly.pdbx_seq_one_letter_code
_entity_poly.pdbx_strand_id
1 'polypeptide(L)'
;MADITDQGVKEIFQLEKQEGRELLRRLTKWKGFEEMKESRKNILLDILYDGIVFAVEKGFPWPAVVEVARFTEELLEETKDHRQHQAGHTRETMLLACLLIILEVIKHS
;
A
#
# COMPACT_ATOMS: atom_id res chain seq x y z
N MET A 1 4.89 11.75 4.82
CA MET A 1 3.44 11.72 5.07
C MET A 1 2.76 11.89 3.73
N ALA A 2 2.23 10.79 3.18
CA ALA A 2 1.47 10.80 1.94
C ALA A 2 0.24 11.70 2.04
N ASP A 3 -0.21 12.20 0.87
CA ASP A 3 -1.47 12.93 0.71
C ASP A 3 -2.64 11.95 0.44
N ILE A 4 -2.56 10.73 0.97
CA ILE A 4 -3.63 9.74 0.81
C ILE A 4 -4.81 10.19 1.67
N THR A 5 -5.85 10.68 1.00
CA THR A 5 -7.12 11.13 1.58
C THR A 5 -8.23 10.13 1.25
N ASP A 6 -9.37 10.24 1.92
CA ASP A 6 -10.54 9.41 1.62
C ASP A 6 -11.01 9.62 0.18
N GLN A 7 -10.89 10.84 -0.34
CA GLN A 7 -11.20 11.17 -1.73
C GLN A 7 -10.17 10.54 -2.68
N GLY A 8 -8.89 10.59 -2.35
CA GLY A 8 -7.83 9.97 -3.16
C GLY A 8 -8.01 8.45 -3.32
N VAL A 9 -8.35 7.73 -2.23
CA VAL A 9 -8.60 6.27 -2.32
C VAL A 9 -9.90 5.93 -3.06
N LYS A 10 -10.93 6.78 -2.96
CA LYS A 10 -12.17 6.64 -3.74
C LYS A 10 -11.89 6.80 -5.23
N GLU A 11 -11.12 7.81 -5.62
CA GLU A 11 -10.74 8.03 -7.01
C GLU A 11 -9.91 6.86 -7.56
N ILE A 12 -8.95 6.33 -6.78
CA ILE A 12 -8.18 5.14 -7.16
C ILE A 12 -9.10 3.95 -7.46
N PHE A 13 -10.13 3.73 -6.63
CA PHE A 13 -11.06 2.63 -6.81
C PHE A 13 -12.02 2.81 -7.99
N GLN A 14 -12.33 4.06 -8.37
CA GLN A 14 -13.19 4.35 -9.52
C GLN A 14 -12.48 4.28 -10.87
N LEU A 15 -11.14 4.29 -10.87
CA LEU A 15 -10.31 4.25 -12.07
C LEU A 15 -9.99 2.81 -12.50
N GLU A 16 -9.65 2.61 -13.78
CA GLU A 16 -9.08 1.34 -14.22
C GLU A 16 -7.71 1.10 -13.54
N LYS A 17 -7.34 -0.17 -13.33
CA LYS A 17 -6.16 -0.55 -12.53
C LYS A 17 -4.88 0.21 -12.90
N GLN A 18 -4.66 0.51 -14.19
CA GLN A 18 -3.47 1.28 -14.59
C GLN A 18 -3.54 2.73 -14.14
N GLU A 19 -4.65 3.41 -14.38
CA GLU A 19 -4.87 4.81 -13.99
C GLU A 19 -4.90 4.97 -12.47
N GLY A 20 -5.56 4.06 -11.76
CA GLY A 20 -5.57 4.02 -10.30
C GLY A 20 -4.16 3.84 -9.72
N ARG A 21 -3.30 3.03 -10.35
CA ARG A 21 -1.89 2.89 -9.95
C ARG A 21 -1.08 4.16 -10.22
N GLU A 22 -1.33 4.85 -11.32
CA GLU A 22 -0.67 6.14 -11.60
C GLU A 22 -1.10 7.23 -10.61
N LEU A 23 -2.38 7.29 -10.27
CA LEU A 23 -2.88 8.19 -9.24
C LEU A 23 -2.27 7.86 -7.87
N LEU A 24 -2.24 6.58 -7.49
CA LEU A 24 -1.61 6.11 -6.27
C LEU A 24 -0.12 6.47 -6.22
N ARG A 25 0.59 6.37 -7.36
CA ARG A 25 1.99 6.81 -7.47
C ARG A 25 2.16 8.32 -7.21
N ARG A 26 1.19 9.15 -7.58
CA ARG A 26 1.22 10.60 -7.34
C ARG A 26 0.85 10.96 -5.90
N LEU A 27 -0.06 10.19 -5.29
CA LEU A 27 -0.52 10.41 -3.91
C LEU A 27 0.48 9.91 -2.87
N THR A 28 1.27 8.88 -3.21
CA THR A 28 2.32 8.32 -2.36
C THR A 28 3.58 9.18 -2.41
N LYS A 29 4.12 9.55 -1.24
CA LYS A 29 5.36 10.33 -1.11
C LYS A 29 6.47 9.48 -0.50
N TRP A 30 6.64 8.25 -1.00
CA TRP A 30 7.64 7.30 -0.49
C TRP A 30 9.04 7.93 -0.53
N LYS A 31 9.73 8.01 0.61
CA LYS A 31 11.13 8.48 0.61
C LYS A 31 12.00 7.51 -0.20
N GLY A 32 12.89 8.07 -1.03
CA GLY A 32 13.73 7.28 -1.94
C GLY A 32 12.94 6.55 -3.04
N PHE A 33 11.70 6.96 -3.32
CA PHE A 33 10.93 6.36 -4.41
C PHE A 33 11.61 6.53 -5.75
N GLU A 34 12.17 7.71 -6.01
CA GLU A 34 12.86 8.03 -7.25
C GLU A 34 14.12 7.17 -7.43
N GLU A 35 14.82 6.89 -6.34
CA GLU A 35 16.07 6.12 -6.30
C GLU A 35 15.87 4.59 -6.38
N MET A 36 14.65 4.07 -6.17
CA MET A 36 14.37 2.65 -6.29
C MET A 36 14.43 2.14 -7.74
N LYS A 37 14.78 0.87 -7.93
CA LYS A 37 14.63 0.20 -9.23
C LYS A 37 13.15 0.18 -9.63
N GLU A 38 12.86 0.49 -10.89
CA GLU A 38 11.49 0.58 -11.43
C GLU A 38 10.68 -0.71 -11.24
N SER A 39 11.33 -1.88 -11.35
CA SER A 39 10.72 -3.19 -11.07
C SER A 39 10.19 -3.28 -9.63
N ARG A 40 10.96 -2.75 -8.66
CA ARG A 40 10.56 -2.74 -7.25
C ARG A 40 9.41 -1.76 -7.02
N LYS A 41 9.46 -0.57 -7.64
CA LYS A 41 8.37 0.42 -7.58
C LYS A 41 7.04 -0.17 -8.06
N ASN A 42 7.09 -0.88 -9.18
CA ASN A 42 5.91 -1.52 -9.76
C ASN A 42 5.29 -2.57 -8.83
N ILE A 43 6.12 -3.40 -8.19
CA ILE A 43 5.66 -4.42 -7.23
C ILE A 43 5.00 -3.77 -6.02
N LEU A 44 5.63 -2.75 -5.44
CA LEU A 44 5.11 -2.05 -4.26
C LEU A 44 3.77 -1.36 -4.56
N LEU A 45 3.66 -0.71 -5.74
CA LEU A 45 2.42 -0.09 -6.18
C LEU A 45 1.31 -1.12 -6.41
N ASP A 46 1.65 -2.30 -6.91
CA ASP A 46 0.68 -3.39 -7.11
C ASP A 46 0.17 -3.91 -5.76
N ILE A 47 1.06 -4.10 -4.77
CA ILE A 47 0.68 -4.51 -3.40
C ILE A 47 -0.22 -3.46 -2.74
N LEU A 48 0.14 -2.18 -2.85
CA LEU A 48 -0.65 -1.11 -2.22
C LEU A 48 -2.03 -0.96 -2.88
N TYR A 49 -2.09 -1.05 -4.22
CA TYR A 49 -3.35 -1.04 -4.95
C TYR A 49 -4.24 -2.23 -4.56
N ASP A 50 -3.68 -3.44 -4.51
CA ASP A 50 -4.41 -4.65 -4.13
C ASP A 50 -4.94 -4.56 -2.70
N GLY A 51 -4.15 -4.01 -1.77
CA GLY A 51 -4.58 -3.76 -0.39
C GLY A 51 -5.76 -2.77 -0.29
N ILE A 52 -5.75 -1.69 -1.09
CA ILE A 52 -6.86 -0.73 -1.16
C ILE A 52 -8.12 -1.40 -1.71
N VAL A 53 -8.01 -2.08 -2.85
CA VAL A 53 -9.14 -2.78 -3.48
C VAL A 53 -9.69 -3.83 -2.53
N PHE A 54 -8.84 -4.64 -1.90
CA PHE A 54 -9.25 -5.63 -0.92
C PHE A 54 -10.01 -4.99 0.25
N ALA A 55 -9.54 -3.87 0.80
CA ALA A 55 -10.22 -3.21 1.90
C ALA A 55 -11.60 -2.67 1.48
N VAL A 56 -11.70 -2.11 0.26
CA VAL A 56 -12.99 -1.67 -0.28
C VAL A 56 -13.94 -2.85 -0.54
N GLU A 57 -13.45 -3.94 -1.13
CA GLU A 57 -14.25 -5.15 -1.40
C GLU A 57 -14.71 -5.86 -0.13
N LYS A 58 -13.96 -5.75 0.97
CA LYS A 58 -14.37 -6.23 2.29
C LYS A 58 -15.40 -5.32 2.98
N GLY A 59 -15.70 -4.16 2.41
CA GLY A 59 -16.67 -3.21 2.95
C GLY A 59 -16.14 -2.36 4.11
N PHE A 60 -14.82 -2.21 4.23
CA PHE A 60 -14.25 -1.30 5.23
C PHE A 60 -14.66 0.15 4.93
N PRO A 61 -14.89 0.98 5.98
CA PRO A 61 -15.18 2.39 5.79
C PRO A 61 -13.96 3.11 5.21
N TRP A 62 -14.19 4.14 4.37
CA TRP A 62 -13.12 4.88 3.69
C TRP A 62 -11.96 5.36 4.59
N PRO A 63 -12.19 5.85 5.82
CA PRO A 63 -11.08 6.18 6.74
C PRO A 63 -10.18 4.99 7.05
N ALA A 64 -10.74 3.80 7.24
CA ALA A 64 -9.96 2.58 7.48
C ALA A 64 -9.16 2.18 6.23
N VAL A 65 -9.73 2.35 5.03
CA VAL A 65 -9.03 2.13 3.75
C VAL A 65 -7.84 3.09 3.60
N VAL A 66 -7.97 4.34 4.03
CA VAL A 66 -6.87 5.32 4.07
C VAL A 66 -5.79 4.87 5.05
N GLU A 67 -6.17 4.40 6.24
CA GLU A 67 -5.23 3.87 7.23
C GLU A 67 -4.48 2.65 6.69
N VAL A 68 -5.17 1.71 6.04
CA VAL A 68 -4.57 0.57 5.34
C VAL A 68 -3.48 1.02 4.37
N ALA A 69 -3.79 2.02 3.55
CA ALA A 69 -2.89 2.51 2.52
C ALA A 69 -1.66 3.22 3.13
N ARG A 70 -1.88 4.04 4.17
CA ARG A 70 -0.79 4.71 4.90
C ARG A 70 0.10 3.70 5.63
N PHE A 71 -0.49 2.75 6.32
CA PHE A 71 0.23 1.73 7.07
C PHE A 71 1.08 0.86 6.15
N THR A 72 0.52 0.48 4.99
CA THR A 72 1.26 -0.26 3.96
C THR A 72 2.43 0.56 3.42
N GLU A 73 2.27 1.87 3.20
CA GLU A 73 3.40 2.76 2.85
C GLU A 73 4.49 2.74 3.93
N GLU A 74 4.13 2.96 5.19
CA GLU A 74 5.07 3.02 6.32
C GLU A 74 5.84 1.71 6.50
N LEU A 75 5.14 0.57 6.45
CA LEU A 75 5.75 -0.76 6.54
C LEU A 75 6.70 -1.02 5.36
N LEU A 76 6.31 -0.61 4.14
CA LEU A 76 7.16 -0.75 2.96
C LEU A 76 8.41 0.14 3.03
N GLU A 77 8.33 1.32 3.66
CA GLU A 77 9.48 2.17 3.96
C GLU A 77 10.40 1.52 4.99
N GLU A 78 9.88 0.97 6.09
CA GLU A 78 10.67 0.26 7.10
C GLU A 78 11.37 -0.99 6.52
N THR A 79 10.69 -1.68 5.58
CA THR A 79 11.27 -2.84 4.89
C THR A 79 12.37 -2.44 3.87
N LYS A 80 12.55 -1.15 3.53
CA LYS A 80 13.73 -0.71 2.75
C LYS A 80 14.99 -0.74 3.59
N ASP A 81 14.87 -0.37 4.87
CA ASP A 81 16.00 -0.32 5.81
C ASP A 81 16.49 -1.73 6.16
N HIS A 82 15.56 -2.69 6.28
CA HIS A 82 15.88 -4.06 6.71
C HIS A 82 16.27 -5.05 5.58
N ARG A 83 16.20 -4.66 4.29
CA ARG A 83 16.38 -5.60 3.14
C ARG A 83 17.76 -5.64 2.50
N GLN A 84 18.83 -5.38 3.26
CA GLN A 84 20.14 -5.91 2.87
C GLN A 84 20.26 -7.43 3.07
N HIS A 85 19.33 -8.12 3.77
CA HIS A 85 19.57 -9.53 4.12
C HIS A 85 18.55 -10.62 3.75
N GLN A 86 17.31 -10.37 3.33
CA GLN A 86 16.43 -11.48 2.91
C GLN A 86 15.52 -11.13 1.73
N ALA A 87 15.95 -11.52 0.53
CA ALA A 87 15.12 -11.57 -0.67
C ALA A 87 14.79 -13.05 -0.94
N GLY A 88 13.62 -13.52 -0.49
CA GLY A 88 13.24 -14.91 -0.76
C GLY A 88 11.97 -15.44 -0.12
N HIS A 89 11.25 -14.68 0.70
CA HIS A 89 10.00 -15.16 1.28
C HIS A 89 8.79 -14.48 0.62
N THR A 90 8.21 -15.27 -0.30
CA THR A 90 6.87 -15.29 -0.88
C THR A 90 6.03 -14.01 -0.79
N ARG A 91 5.62 -13.50 -1.96
CA ARG A 91 4.70 -12.34 -2.12
C ARG A 91 3.43 -12.49 -1.28
N GLU A 92 2.97 -13.72 -1.09
CA GLU A 92 1.83 -14.08 -0.26
C GLU A 92 2.09 -13.89 1.23
N THR A 93 3.29 -14.17 1.75
CA THR A 93 3.61 -13.96 3.17
C THR A 93 3.72 -12.48 3.50
N MET A 94 4.20 -11.65 2.56
CA MET A 94 4.24 -10.21 2.75
C MET A 94 2.84 -9.58 2.66
N LEU A 95 2.00 -10.04 1.72
CA LEU A 95 0.58 -9.65 1.66
C LEU A 95 -0.18 -10.09 2.92
N LEU A 96 0.00 -11.32 3.39
CA LEU A 96 -0.63 -11.84 4.61
C LEU A 96 -0.14 -11.10 5.86
N ALA A 97 1.16 -10.76 5.95
CA ALA A 97 1.69 -9.96 7.04
C ALA A 97 1.13 -8.54 7.00
N CYS A 98 1.08 -7.88 5.83
CA CYS A 98 0.41 -6.60 5.67
C CYS A 98 -1.05 -6.68 6.11
N LEU A 99 -1.82 -7.67 5.62
CA LEU A 99 -3.22 -7.88 5.98
C LEU A 99 -3.43 -8.17 7.46
N LEU A 100 -2.54 -8.95 8.10
CA LEU A 100 -2.58 -9.23 9.54
C LEU A 100 -2.36 -7.96 10.35
N ILE A 101 -1.36 -7.15 9.98
CA ILE A 101 -1.10 -5.90 10.70
C ILE A 101 -2.23 -4.90 10.45
N ILE A 102 -2.77 -4.84 9.23
CA ILE A 102 -3.96 -4.03 8.89
C ILE A 102 -5.17 -4.46 9.74
N LEU A 103 -5.42 -5.77 9.89
CA LEU A 103 -6.49 -6.31 10.74
C LEU A 103 -6.24 -6.05 12.23
N GLU A 104 -5.00 -6.10 12.70
CA GLU A 104 -4.65 -5.78 14.08
C GLU A 104 -4.83 -4.29 14.39
N VAL A 105 -4.44 -3.40 13.47
CA VAL A 105 -4.62 -1.94 13.61
C VAL A 105 -6.10 -1.57 13.62
N ILE A 106 -6.92 -2.12 12.72
CA ILE A 106 -8.36 -1.84 12.69
C ILE A 106 -9.09 -2.44 13.91
N LYS A 107 -8.56 -3.52 14.50
CA LYS A 107 -9.16 -4.14 15.69
C LYS A 107 -8.84 -3.39 16.99
N HIS A 108 -7.82 -2.54 16.99
CA HIS A 108 -7.36 -1.76 18.15
C HIS A 108 -7.72 -0.26 18.10
N SER A 109 -8.34 0.21 17.02
CA SER A 109 -8.84 1.57 16.79
C SER A 109 -10.34 1.63 17.03
#